data_AF-A0AAN7B2P0-F1
#
_entry.id   AF-A0AAN7B2P0-F1
#
_cell.length_a   1.000
_cell.length_b   1.000
_cell.length_c   1.000
_cell.angle_alpha   90.00
_cell.angle_beta   90.00
_cell.angle_gamma   90.00
#
_symmetry.space_group_name_H-M   'P 1'
#
loop_
_entity.id
_entity.type
_entity.pdbx_description
1 polymer ?
#
loop_
_entity_poly.entity_id
_entity_poly.type
_entity_poly.pdbx_seq_one_letter_code
_entity_poly.pdbx_strand_id
1 'polypeptide(L)'
;MAGTTRASLKSFFRGGATLHQELGFGLHPLVNPPDAEHPDVIDIVAIHGVNGHYSKTWTDERTGFNWIKQSIPEELPRARVMTFSYNSAVQFSKSNSDFFVFADQLLECL
;
A
#
# COMPACT_ATOMS: atom_id res chain seq x y z
N MET A 1 0.40 -20.34 -41.97
CA MET A 1 -0.97 -20.16 -41.45
C MET A 1 -0.92 -20.30 -39.95
N ALA A 2 -1.13 -19.20 -39.22
CA ALA A 2 -0.86 -19.09 -37.79
C ALA A 2 -2.01 -19.70 -36.94
N GLY A 3 -1.65 -20.53 -35.97
CA GLY A 3 -2.57 -21.17 -35.03
C GLY A 3 -3.11 -20.18 -34.01
N THR A 4 -4.43 -20.08 -33.92
CA THR A 4 -5.14 -19.32 -32.89
C THR A 4 -5.39 -20.24 -31.70
N THR A 5 -4.72 -19.99 -30.58
CA THR A 5 -4.97 -20.73 -29.33
C THR A 5 -6.10 -20.03 -28.58
N ARG A 6 -7.23 -20.73 -28.44
CA ARG A 6 -8.43 -20.30 -27.73
C ARG A 6 -8.18 -20.50 -26.22
N ALA A 7 -7.85 -19.43 -25.50
CA ALA A 7 -7.75 -19.50 -24.04
C ALA A 7 -9.14 -19.71 -23.43
N SER A 8 -9.22 -20.70 -22.55
CA SER A 8 -10.43 -21.23 -21.92
C SER A 8 -10.96 -20.30 -20.84
N LEU A 9 -12.23 -19.91 -20.97
CA LEU A 9 -13.05 -19.26 -19.95
C LEU A 9 -13.25 -20.20 -18.75
N LYS A 10 -12.40 -20.12 -17.72
CA LYS A 10 -12.69 -20.71 -16.41
C LYS A 10 -12.26 -19.79 -15.25
N SER A 11 -13.24 -19.52 -14.40
CA SER A 11 -13.21 -18.92 -13.06
C SER A 11 -13.26 -17.39 -12.97
N PHE A 12 -14.49 -16.89 -12.80
CA PHE A 12 -14.88 -15.48 -12.71
C PHE A 12 -15.15 -15.02 -11.25
N PHE A 13 -14.64 -15.71 -10.23
CA PHE A 13 -14.90 -15.32 -8.82
C PHE A 13 -13.69 -15.47 -7.88
N ARG A 14 -12.52 -14.96 -8.31
CA ARG A 14 -11.30 -14.89 -7.48
C ARG A 14 -10.41 -13.68 -7.81
N GLY A 15 -11.00 -12.58 -8.29
CA GLY A 15 -10.28 -11.50 -8.97
C GLY A 15 -9.94 -10.24 -8.16
N GLY A 16 -10.38 -10.11 -6.90
CA GLY A 16 -10.16 -8.90 -6.11
C GLY A 16 -8.69 -8.70 -5.71
N ALA A 17 -8.08 -9.67 -5.05
CA ALA A 17 -6.74 -9.52 -4.49
C ALA A 17 -5.62 -9.38 -5.56
N THR A 18 -5.77 -10.02 -6.72
CA THR A 18 -4.70 -10.09 -7.73
C THR A 18 -4.51 -8.78 -8.50
N LEU A 19 -5.58 -8.02 -8.76
CA LEU A 19 -5.50 -6.73 -9.48
C LEU A 19 -4.94 -5.60 -8.61
N HIS A 20 -5.21 -5.62 -7.30
CA HIS A 20 -4.68 -4.62 -6.37
C HIS A 20 -3.16 -4.69 -6.28
N GLN A 21 -2.59 -5.90 -6.31
CA GLN A 21 -1.15 -6.10 -6.21
C GLN A 21 -0.38 -5.75 -7.50
N GLU A 22 -1.00 -5.96 -8.68
CA GLU A 22 -0.42 -5.51 -9.96
C GLU A 22 -0.37 -3.98 -10.09
N LEU A 23 -1.31 -3.26 -9.45
CA LEU A 23 -1.36 -1.80 -9.43
C LEU A 23 -0.62 -1.18 -8.22
N GLY A 24 -0.07 -2.01 -7.32
CA GLY A 24 0.63 -1.55 -6.12
C GLY A 24 -0.28 -0.89 -5.08
N PHE A 25 -1.57 -1.23 -5.06
CA PHE A 25 -2.52 -0.81 -4.02
C PHE A 25 -2.54 -1.79 -2.83
N GLY A 26 -2.97 -1.31 -1.67
CA GLY A 26 -2.98 -2.06 -0.41
C GLY A 26 -1.84 -1.68 0.53
N LEU A 27 -1.65 -2.50 1.57
CA LEU A 27 -0.65 -2.32 2.61
C LEU A 27 0.72 -2.87 2.19
N HIS A 28 1.76 -2.06 2.36
CA HIS A 28 3.14 -2.38 1.98
C HIS A 28 4.06 -2.24 3.20
N PRO A 29 4.57 -3.35 3.77
CA PRO A 29 5.56 -3.30 4.83
C PRO A 29 6.89 -2.71 4.34
N LEU A 30 7.43 -1.73 5.08
CA LEU A 30 8.73 -1.11 4.80
C LEU A 30 9.81 -1.52 5.80
N VAL A 31 9.42 -1.66 7.07
CA VAL A 31 10.32 -2.05 8.16
C VAL A 31 9.57 -2.98 9.11
N ASN A 32 10.20 -4.11 9.43
CA ASN A 32 9.76 -5.00 10.51
C ASN A 32 10.82 -4.96 11.62
N PRO A 33 10.43 -4.72 12.88
CA PRO A 33 11.36 -4.79 13.99
C PRO A 33 11.81 -6.26 14.19
N PRO A 34 13.03 -6.50 14.69
CA PRO A 34 13.57 -7.84 14.89
C PRO A 34 12.78 -8.65 15.93
N ASP A 35 12.09 -7.97 16.84
CA ASP A 35 11.26 -8.50 17.92
C ASP A 35 9.77 -8.16 17.71
N ALA A 36 9.24 -8.43 16.51
CA ALA A 36 7.87 -8.05 16.11
C ALA A 36 6.73 -8.53 17.02
N GLU A 37 6.96 -9.53 17.87
CA GLU A 37 5.97 -10.05 18.83
C GLU A 37 6.14 -9.45 20.24
N HIS A 38 7.06 -8.51 20.43
CA HIS A 38 7.25 -7.85 21.72
C HIS A 38 6.02 -6.98 22.05
N PRO A 39 5.52 -6.97 23.30
CA PRO A 39 4.28 -6.27 23.66
C PRO A 39 4.32 -4.75 23.44
N ASP A 40 5.52 -4.16 23.37
CA ASP A 40 5.74 -2.74 23.12
C ASP A 40 5.91 -2.39 21.63
N VAL A 41 5.69 -3.35 20.71
CA VAL A 41 5.72 -3.06 19.27
C VAL A 41 4.54 -2.15 18.94
N ILE A 42 4.83 -1.11 18.17
CA ILE A 42 3.81 -0.20 17.64
C ILE A 42 3.77 -0.31 16.13
N ASP A 43 2.56 -0.21 15.58
CA ASP A 43 2.32 -0.16 14.14
C ASP A 43 2.19 1.28 13.67
N ILE A 44 3.02 1.66 12.71
CA ILE A 44 2.93 2.94 12.02
C ILE A 44 2.52 2.67 10.58
N VAL A 45 1.32 3.12 10.22
CA VAL A 45 0.79 3.01 8.86
C VAL A 45 0.73 4.40 8.23
N ALA A 46 1.58 4.64 7.24
CA ALA A 46 1.66 5.91 6.54
C ALA A 46 0.83 5.89 5.24
N ILE A 47 -0.08 6.86 5.11
CA ILE A 47 -1.01 6.95 3.98
C ILE A 47 -0.60 8.15 3.11
N HIS A 48 -0.39 7.93 1.81
CA HIS A 48 -0.03 9.02 0.91
C HIS A 48 -1.22 9.89 0.51
N GLY A 49 -0.95 11.13 0.10
CA GLY A 49 -1.96 12.06 -0.40
C GLY A 49 -2.37 11.81 -1.86
N VAL A 50 -3.15 12.75 -2.41
CA VAL A 50 -3.59 12.77 -3.81
C VAL A 50 -2.39 12.72 -4.76
N ASN A 51 -2.48 11.88 -5.80
CA ASN A 51 -1.39 11.58 -6.75
C ASN A 51 -0.08 11.10 -6.09
N GLY A 52 -0.15 10.67 -4.83
CA GLY A 52 0.97 10.08 -4.12
C GLY A 52 1.24 8.64 -4.53
N HIS A 53 2.43 8.17 -4.19
CA HIS A 53 2.85 6.78 -4.36
C HIS A 53 3.44 6.29 -3.03
N TYR A 54 3.05 5.09 -2.60
CA TYR A 54 3.36 4.56 -1.26
C TYR A 54 4.84 4.66 -0.87
N SER A 55 5.78 4.51 -1.81
CA SER A 55 7.22 4.67 -1.55
C SER A 55 7.78 6.05 -1.89
N LYS A 56 7.33 6.70 -2.98
CA LYS A 56 7.97 7.91 -3.50
C LYS A 56 7.57 9.15 -2.71
N THR A 57 6.35 9.18 -2.19
CA THR A 57 5.84 10.31 -1.40
C THR A 57 6.73 10.66 -0.20
N TRP A 58 7.43 9.67 0.35
CA TRP A 58 8.27 9.83 1.53
C TRP A 58 9.76 9.95 1.20
N THR A 59 10.12 9.93 -0.08
CA THR A 59 11.51 9.89 -0.55
C THR A 59 11.90 11.25 -1.11
N ASP A 60 12.95 11.85 -0.56
CA ASP A 60 13.58 13.01 -1.17
C ASP A 60 14.21 12.62 -2.52
N GLU A 61 13.75 13.24 -3.61
CA GLU A 61 14.15 12.83 -4.96
C GLU A 61 15.62 13.06 -5.26
N ARG A 62 16.26 14.02 -4.58
CA ARG A 62 17.66 14.39 -4.82
C ARG A 62 18.64 13.46 -4.11
N THR A 63 18.31 13.03 -2.90
CA THR A 63 19.18 12.21 -2.04
C THR A 63 18.77 10.74 -2.02
N GLY A 64 17.54 10.43 -2.42
CA GLY A 64 16.95 9.09 -2.28
C GLY A 64 16.57 8.76 -0.83
N PHE A 65 16.65 9.72 0.09
CA PHE A 65 16.38 9.49 1.50
C PHE A 65 14.88 9.36 1.76
N ASN A 66 14.44 8.18 2.20
CA ASN A 66 13.06 7.92 2.60
C ASN A 66 12.91 8.06 4.11
N TRP A 67 12.38 9.19 4.57
CA TRP A 67 12.39 9.53 5.99
C TRP A 67 11.52 8.60 6.84
N ILE A 68 10.42 8.08 6.30
CA ILE A 68 9.57 7.09 7.01
C ILE A 68 10.32 5.78 7.22
N LYS A 69 11.01 5.30 6.18
CA LYS A 69 11.76 4.05 6.25
C LYS A 69 13.04 4.17 7.08
N GLN A 70 13.67 5.35 7.07
CA GLN A 70 15.02 5.52 7.61
C GLN A 70 15.04 6.20 8.98
N SER A 71 14.26 7.25 9.21
CA SER A 71 14.28 7.97 10.49
C SER A 71 13.42 7.32 11.57
N ILE A 72 12.30 6.70 11.21
CA ILE A 72 11.41 6.08 12.20
C ILE A 72 12.11 4.95 12.98
N PRO A 73 12.86 4.02 12.36
CA PRO A 73 13.55 2.98 13.11
C PRO A 73 14.70 3.50 13.97
N GLU A 74 15.25 4.69 13.67
CA GLU A 74 16.28 5.35 14.49
C GLU A 74 15.68 5.86 15.81
N GLU A 75 14.50 6.49 15.75
CA GLU A 75 13.82 7.07 16.92
C GLU A 75 12.94 6.05 17.67
N LEU A 76 12.35 5.10 16.95
CA LEU A 76 11.41 4.09 17.44
C LEU A 76 11.86 2.69 16.96
N PRO A 77 12.89 2.09 17.60
CA PRO A 77 13.51 0.85 17.10
C PRO A 77 12.58 -0.37 17.04
N ARG A 78 11.50 -0.36 17.82
CA ARG A 78 10.48 -1.42 17.85
C ARG A 78 9.26 -1.11 16.99
N ALA A 79 9.28 -0.05 16.18
CA ALA A 79 8.18 0.25 15.29
C ALA A 79 8.16 -0.67 14.07
N ARG A 80 7.00 -1.25 13.77
CA ARG A 80 6.70 -1.81 12.45
C ARG A 80 6.14 -0.70 11.57
N VAL A 81 6.78 -0.48 10.42
CA VAL A 81 6.45 0.63 9.53
C VAL A 81 5.90 0.09 8.23
N MET A 82 4.70 0.55 7.89
CA MET A 82 3.96 0.15 6.71
C MET A 82 3.46 1.40 5.97
N THR A 83 3.25 1.28 4.67
CA THR A 83 2.59 2.32 3.87
C THR A 83 1.35 1.75 3.22
N PHE A 84 0.26 2.51 3.22
CA PHE A 84 -0.98 2.12 2.54
C PHE A 84 -1.15 2.91 1.24
N SER A 85 -1.48 2.19 0.18
CA SER A 85 -1.63 2.71 -1.18
C SER A 85 -3.08 2.53 -1.64
N TYR A 86 -3.68 3.60 -2.14
CA TYR A 86 -5.04 3.58 -2.71
C TYR A 86 -5.07 4.37 -4.01
N ASN A 87 -6.13 4.16 -4.80
CA ASN A 87 -6.31 4.89 -6.06
C ASN A 87 -6.65 6.36 -5.80
N SER A 88 -5.61 7.18 -5.64
CA SER A 88 -5.72 8.59 -5.27
C SER A 88 -6.06 9.52 -6.44
N ALA A 89 -5.87 9.07 -7.69
CA ALA A 89 -6.19 9.83 -8.89
C ALA A 89 -7.71 10.07 -9.07
N VAL A 90 -8.55 9.20 -8.49
CA VAL A 90 -10.01 9.30 -8.58
C VAL A 90 -10.58 10.41 -7.68
N GLN A 91 -9.81 10.90 -6.68
CA GLN A 91 -10.26 11.94 -5.75
C GLN A 91 -10.57 13.30 -6.39
N PHE A 92 -10.05 13.59 -7.59
CA PHE A 92 -10.41 14.83 -8.29
C PHE A 92 -11.82 14.78 -8.91
N SER A 93 -12.52 13.64 -8.89
CA SER A 93 -13.78 13.46 -9.60
C SER A 93 -15.04 13.31 -8.74
N LYS A 94 -14.99 12.87 -7.47
CA LYS A 94 -16.21 12.48 -6.71
C LYS A 94 -16.12 12.59 -5.17
N SER A 95 -17.31 12.60 -4.56
CA SER A 95 -17.79 13.01 -3.23
C SER A 95 -17.32 12.22 -1.99
N ASN A 96 -17.71 12.68 -0.78
CA ASN A 96 -17.51 12.05 0.54
C ASN A 96 -17.77 10.53 0.61
N SER A 97 -18.60 9.98 -0.28
CA SER A 97 -18.88 8.53 -0.39
C SER A 97 -17.62 7.70 -0.66
N ASP A 98 -16.68 8.23 -1.42
CA ASP A 98 -15.50 7.49 -1.87
C ASP A 98 -14.44 7.42 -0.76
N PHE A 99 -14.46 8.37 0.19
CA PHE A 99 -13.60 8.35 1.37
C PHE A 99 -13.85 7.11 2.25
N PHE A 100 -15.12 6.78 2.50
CA PHE A 100 -15.48 5.61 3.29
C PHE A 100 -15.02 4.31 2.63
N VAL A 101 -15.07 4.22 1.30
CA VAL A 101 -14.58 3.05 0.55
C VAL A 101 -13.08 2.84 0.76
N PHE A 102 -12.27 3.89 0.74
CA PHE A 102 -10.83 3.77 0.99
C PHE A 102 -10.52 3.48 2.47
N ALA A 103 -11.31 4.02 3.39
CA ALA A 103 -11.21 3.69 4.81
C ALA A 103 -11.54 2.21 5.05
N ASP A 104 -12.59 1.68 4.43
CA ASP A 104 -12.95 0.26 4.50
C ASP A 104 -11.83 -0.62 3.93
N GLN A 105 -11.24 -0.26 2.78
CA GLN A 105 -10.09 -0.98 2.22
C GLN A 105 -8.87 -0.99 3.14
N LEU A 106 -8.59 0.12 3.84
CA LEU A 106 -7.53 0.16 4.83
C LEU A 106 -7.84 -0.80 5.98
N LEU A 107 -9.06 -0.75 6.51
CA LEU A 107 -9.50 -1.60 7.63
C LEU A 107 -9.51 -3.08 7.27
N GLU A 108 -9.82 -3.44 6.03
CA GLU A 108 -9.75 -4.82 5.53
C GLU A 108 -8.31 -5.33 5.39
N CYS A 109 -7.32 -4.43 5.35
CA CYS A 109 -5.90 -4.76 5.17
C CYS A 109 -5.10 -4.83 6.48
N LEU A 110 -5.68 -4.40 7.61
CA LEU A 110 -5.09 -4.50 8.95
C LEU A 110 -5.48 -5.81 9.63
#